data_AF-A0A228HP67-F1
#
_entry.id   AF-A0A228HP67-F1
#
_cell.length_a   1.000
_cell.length_b   1.000
_cell.length_c   1.000
_cell.angle_alpha   90.00
_cell.angle_beta   90.00
_cell.angle_gamma   90.00
#
_symmetry.space_group_name_H-M   'P 1'
#
loop_
_entity.id
_entity.type
_entity.pdbx_description
1 polymer ?
#
loop_
_entity_poly.entity_id
_entity_poly.type
_entity_poly.pdbx_seq_one_letter_code
_entity_poly.pdbx_strand_id
1 'polypeptide(L)'
;MKCSIVIVVLVALMQGCAAQQRQIFSLGNFLRVNALPYDSPTQIIYRIDDHRFVTLENYRDCNYGQAYYNDMRIGIKTGLGRASIEDYQGRLINADMTGKNLAFPSGAPPHLGTSDHGVDVGLLYSTDGGRNFSAMVYMKHSFDPFEDSRDYSVFVTGDRLYVSNRSADNDAYVVEYPMVPGIDLSKPYPPGVRGGSFAASKRPSVFSKLRTPSGQDRITCDTSIKPTNPDAPLIPQ
;
A
#
# COMPACT_ATOMS: atom_id res chain seq x y z
N MET A 1 -63.45 -43.80 -43.68
CA MET A 1 -62.68 -42.54 -43.62
C MET A 1 -62.22 -42.34 -42.17
N LYS A 2 -60.94 -42.53 -41.88
CA LYS A 2 -60.33 -42.28 -40.57
C LYS A 2 -59.09 -41.43 -40.80
N CYS A 3 -59.19 -40.13 -40.51
CA CYS A 3 -58.05 -39.21 -40.57
C CYS A 3 -57.14 -39.49 -39.37
N SER A 4 -55.92 -39.94 -39.64
CA SER A 4 -54.87 -40.02 -38.63
C SER A 4 -54.19 -38.66 -38.55
N ILE A 5 -54.36 -37.96 -37.43
CA ILE A 5 -53.65 -36.71 -37.13
C ILE A 5 -52.31 -37.09 -36.52
N VAL A 6 -51.22 -36.87 -37.26
CA VAL A 6 -49.86 -36.97 -36.74
C VAL A 6 -49.50 -35.63 -36.11
N ILE A 7 -49.38 -35.61 -34.79
CA ILE A 7 -48.88 -34.44 -34.05
C ILE A 7 -47.36 -34.53 -34.04
N VAL A 8 -46.71 -33.65 -34.81
CA VAL A 8 -45.26 -33.46 -34.75
C VAL A 8 -44.96 -32.45 -33.64
N VAL A 9 -44.42 -32.93 -32.52
CA VAL A 9 -43.93 -32.07 -31.44
C VAL A 9 -42.52 -31.61 -31.79
N LEU A 10 -42.39 -30.35 -32.22
CA LEU A 10 -41.13 -29.65 -32.40
C LEU A 10 -40.57 -29.28 -31.01
N VAL A 11 -39.60 -30.06 -30.53
CA VAL A 11 -38.83 -29.72 -29.33
C VAL A 11 -37.78 -28.69 -29.73
N ALA A 12 -38.05 -27.41 -29.44
CA ALA A 12 -37.07 -26.35 -29.58
C ALA A 12 -36.03 -26.48 -28.46
N LEU A 13 -34.83 -26.96 -28.79
CA LEU A 13 -33.67 -26.91 -27.90
C LEU A 13 -33.22 -25.45 -27.77
N MET A 14 -33.71 -24.77 -26.73
CA MET A 14 -33.14 -23.51 -26.26
C MET A 14 -31.75 -23.84 -25.70
N GLN A 15 -30.71 -23.73 -26.53
CA GLN A 15 -29.35 -23.59 -26.02
C GLN A 15 -29.26 -22.23 -25.35
N GLY A 16 -29.52 -22.20 -24.05
CA GLY A 16 -29.21 -21.04 -23.23
C GLY A 16 -27.71 -20.78 -23.36
N CYS A 17 -27.33 -19.68 -24.01
CA CYS A 17 -26.00 -19.14 -23.88
C CYS A 17 -25.79 -18.89 -22.38
N ALA A 18 -25.01 -19.76 -21.72
CA ALA A 18 -24.41 -19.42 -20.45
C ALA A 18 -23.50 -18.22 -20.74
N ALA A 19 -24.03 -17.01 -20.53
CA ALA A 19 -23.24 -15.80 -20.54
C ALA A 19 -22.20 -16.01 -19.45
N GLN A 20 -20.98 -16.36 -19.83
CA GLN A 20 -19.85 -16.46 -18.93
C GLN A 20 -19.67 -15.06 -18.37
N GLN A 21 -20.21 -14.85 -17.17
CA GLN A 21 -20.28 -13.57 -16.51
C GLN A 21 -18.83 -13.14 -16.28
N ARG A 22 -18.34 -12.25 -17.16
CA ARG A 22 -17.00 -11.67 -17.07
C ARG A 22 -16.90 -11.09 -15.67
N GLN A 23 -16.12 -11.73 -14.80
CA GLN A 23 -15.91 -11.24 -13.45
C GLN A 23 -15.18 -9.90 -13.59
N ILE A 24 -15.90 -8.81 -13.36
CA ILE A 24 -15.34 -7.47 -13.38
C ILE A 24 -14.50 -7.33 -12.11
N PHE A 25 -13.25 -6.88 -12.25
CA PHE A 25 -12.41 -6.58 -11.10
C PHE A 25 -13.11 -5.59 -10.17
N SER A 26 -13.12 -5.89 -8.88
CA SER A 26 -13.67 -5.03 -7.83
C SER A 26 -12.65 -4.88 -6.71
N LEU A 27 -12.27 -3.65 -6.39
CA LEU A 27 -11.38 -3.36 -5.27
C LEU A 27 -11.95 -3.89 -3.96
N GLY A 28 -13.26 -3.78 -3.75
CA GLY A 28 -13.92 -4.32 -2.56
C GLY A 28 -13.76 -5.84 -2.43
N ASN A 29 -13.85 -6.58 -3.53
CA ASN A 29 -13.59 -8.03 -3.53
C ASN A 29 -12.11 -8.31 -3.29
N PHE A 30 -11.21 -7.58 -3.95
CA PHE A 30 -9.76 -7.71 -3.80
C PHE A 30 -9.28 -7.55 -2.35
N LEU A 31 -9.85 -6.57 -1.63
CA LEU A 31 -9.54 -6.33 -0.23
C LEU A 31 -10.14 -7.38 0.72
N ARG A 32 -11.20 -8.10 0.32
CA ARG A 32 -11.94 -9.04 1.17
C ARG A 32 -11.60 -10.52 0.96
N VAL A 33 -11.00 -10.89 -0.17
CA VAL A 33 -10.61 -12.30 -0.41
C VAL A 33 -9.54 -12.76 0.59
N ASN A 34 -9.63 -14.01 1.04
CA ASN A 34 -8.65 -14.56 1.99
C ASN A 34 -7.23 -14.62 1.38
N ALA A 35 -7.13 -15.08 0.14
CA ALA A 35 -5.87 -15.15 -0.60
C ALA A 35 -6.06 -14.57 -2.02
N LEU A 36 -5.06 -13.83 -2.48
CA LEU A 36 -5.03 -13.36 -3.86
C LEU A 36 -4.64 -14.53 -4.78
N PRO A 37 -5.37 -14.78 -5.89
CA PRO A 37 -5.19 -15.96 -6.73
C PRO A 37 -4.07 -15.79 -7.78
N TYR A 38 -3.34 -14.68 -7.76
CA TYR A 38 -2.40 -14.33 -8.81
C TYR A 38 -1.08 -15.07 -8.64
N ASP A 39 -0.68 -15.77 -9.69
CA ASP A 39 0.61 -16.44 -9.85
C ASP A 39 1.60 -15.45 -10.46
N SER A 40 2.26 -14.70 -9.58
CA SER A 40 3.14 -13.60 -9.93
C SER A 40 4.53 -13.82 -9.31
N PRO A 41 5.63 -13.59 -10.06
CA PRO A 41 6.97 -13.59 -9.49
C PRO A 41 7.09 -12.50 -8.42
N THR A 42 7.60 -12.84 -7.23
CA THR A 42 7.85 -11.86 -6.17
C THR A 42 8.77 -10.73 -6.65
N GLN A 43 8.37 -9.48 -6.43
CA GLN A 43 9.20 -8.32 -6.73
C GLN A 43 9.66 -7.65 -5.44
N ILE A 44 10.90 -7.18 -5.38
CA ILE A 44 11.36 -6.30 -4.31
C ILE A 44 11.05 -4.87 -4.72
N ILE A 45 10.05 -4.26 -4.09
CA ILE A 45 9.56 -2.93 -4.44
C ILE A 45 10.21 -1.80 -3.65
N TYR A 46 10.84 -2.12 -2.52
CA TYR A 46 11.61 -1.17 -1.74
C TYR A 46 12.70 -1.87 -0.93
N ARG A 47 13.97 -1.53 -1.14
CA ARG A 47 15.09 -2.08 -0.38
C ARG A 47 15.53 -1.08 0.68
N ILE A 48 15.68 -1.53 1.93
CA ILE A 48 16.28 -0.72 3.00
C ILE A 48 17.78 -0.98 3.05
N ASP A 49 18.18 -2.26 3.02
CA ASP A 49 19.55 -2.72 2.90
C ASP A 49 19.59 -4.14 2.32
N ASP A 50 20.74 -4.83 2.43
CA ASP A 50 20.95 -6.17 1.89
C ASP A 50 19.99 -7.23 2.47
N HIS A 51 19.48 -7.02 3.69
CA HIS A 51 18.70 -8.02 4.42
C HIS A 51 17.26 -7.57 4.69
N ARG A 52 17.00 -6.26 4.65
CA ARG A 52 15.70 -5.65 4.92
C ARG A 52 15.09 -5.05 3.67
N PHE A 53 13.91 -5.50 3.29
CA PHE A 53 13.24 -5.06 2.07
C PHE A 53 11.74 -5.35 2.09
N VAL A 54 11.00 -4.66 1.22
CA VAL A 54 9.58 -4.86 0.98
C VAL A 54 9.40 -5.63 -0.32
N THR A 55 8.59 -6.69 -0.26
CA THR A 55 8.16 -7.44 -1.44
C THR A 55 6.73 -7.11 -1.82
N LEU A 56 6.44 -7.20 -3.12
CA LEU A 56 5.09 -7.32 -3.67
C LEU A 56 4.89 -8.76 -4.16
N GLU A 57 3.85 -9.41 -3.65
CA GLU A 57 3.55 -10.82 -3.89
C GLU A 57 2.08 -11.00 -4.28
N ASN A 58 1.78 -12.09 -4.98
CA ASN A 58 0.43 -12.46 -5.40
C ASN A 58 -0.34 -11.28 -6.01
N TYR A 59 0.30 -10.55 -6.92
CA TYR A 59 -0.22 -9.32 -7.49
C TYR A 59 -0.77 -9.50 -8.90
N ARG A 60 -1.84 -8.77 -9.19
CA ARG A 60 -2.41 -8.66 -10.54
C ARG A 60 -1.53 -7.79 -11.43
N ASP A 61 -1.06 -6.69 -10.87
CA ASP A 61 -0.21 -5.67 -11.45
C ASP A 61 0.47 -4.88 -10.32
N CYS A 62 1.13 -3.77 -10.64
CA CYS A 62 1.88 -2.97 -9.68
C CYS A 62 1.01 -2.16 -8.69
N ASN A 63 -0.32 -2.19 -8.82
CA ASN A 63 -1.25 -1.45 -7.95
C ASN A 63 -2.15 -2.39 -7.12
N TYR A 64 -2.13 -3.69 -7.41
CA TYR A 64 -3.01 -4.66 -6.77
C TYR A 64 -2.24 -5.91 -6.37
N GLY A 65 -1.53 -5.84 -5.24
CA GLY A 65 -0.85 -6.99 -4.67
C GLY A 65 -0.94 -7.08 -3.15
N GLN A 66 -0.12 -7.95 -2.60
CA GLN A 66 0.11 -8.07 -1.17
C GLN A 66 1.55 -7.68 -0.86
N ALA A 67 1.72 -6.65 -0.03
CA ALA A 67 3.02 -6.19 0.39
C ALA A 67 3.47 -6.87 1.69
N TYR A 68 4.78 -7.18 1.78
CA TYR A 68 5.41 -7.71 2.99
C TYR A 68 6.72 -7.00 3.29
N TYR A 69 6.95 -6.65 4.55
CA TYR A 69 8.28 -6.34 5.07
C TYR A 69 9.02 -7.65 5.37
N ASN A 70 10.28 -7.73 4.96
CA ASN A 70 11.15 -8.87 5.19
C ASN A 70 12.42 -8.42 5.91
N ASP A 71 12.85 -9.18 6.92
CA ASP A 71 14.20 -9.10 7.49
C ASP A 71 14.80 -10.50 7.55
N MET A 72 15.74 -10.76 6.64
CA MET A 72 16.36 -12.07 6.48
C MET A 72 17.32 -12.44 7.62
N ARG A 73 17.83 -11.47 8.39
CA ARG A 73 18.76 -11.76 9.51
C ARG A 73 18.05 -12.41 10.69
N ILE A 74 16.81 -12.02 10.90
CA ILE A 74 16.00 -12.45 12.05
C ILE A 74 14.72 -13.19 11.63
N GLY A 75 14.59 -13.54 10.35
CA GLY A 75 13.51 -14.37 9.81
C GLY A 75 12.13 -13.71 9.88
N ILE A 76 12.06 -12.38 9.77
CA ILE A 76 10.78 -11.66 9.77
C ILE A 76 10.18 -11.66 8.37
N LYS A 77 8.88 -11.96 8.29
CA LYS A 77 8.01 -11.61 7.18
C LYS A 77 6.68 -11.08 7.73
N THR A 78 6.49 -9.77 7.66
CA THR A 78 5.32 -9.09 8.24
C THR A 78 4.48 -8.47 7.15
N GLY A 79 3.18 -8.75 7.12
CA GLY A 79 2.26 -8.20 6.13
C GLY A 79 2.09 -6.69 6.30
N LEU A 80 2.15 -5.97 5.19
CA LEU A 80 1.95 -4.51 5.14
C LEU A 80 0.62 -4.11 4.49
N GLY A 81 -0.26 -5.08 4.22
CA GLY A 81 -1.55 -4.85 3.56
C GLY A 81 -1.51 -5.00 2.04
N ARG A 82 -2.59 -4.56 1.40
CA ARG A 82 -2.85 -4.70 -0.04
C ARG A 82 -3.33 -3.38 -0.61
N ALA A 83 -3.04 -3.09 -1.88
CA ALA A 83 -3.48 -1.89 -2.59
C ALA A 83 -3.22 -0.62 -1.74
N SER A 84 -1.99 -0.50 -1.28
CA SER A 84 -1.62 0.40 -0.18
C SER A 84 -0.22 0.97 -0.43
N ILE A 85 0.83 0.29 0.01
CA ILE A 85 2.19 0.81 0.03
C ILE A 85 2.82 0.80 -1.36
N GLU A 86 2.46 -0.17 -2.20
CA GLU A 86 2.86 -0.22 -3.61
C GLU A 86 2.40 0.99 -4.42
N ASP A 87 1.33 1.66 -3.97
CA ASP A 87 0.73 2.81 -4.65
C ASP A 87 1.29 4.16 -4.21
N TYR A 88 2.14 4.20 -3.18
CA TYR A 88 2.71 5.46 -2.69
C TYR A 88 3.71 6.05 -3.69
N GLN A 89 3.46 7.30 -4.13
CA GLN A 89 4.25 7.97 -5.16
C GLN A 89 5.30 8.96 -4.61
N GLY A 90 5.24 9.24 -3.31
CA GLY A 90 6.15 10.17 -2.64
C GLY A 90 7.53 9.58 -2.35
N ARG A 91 8.30 10.29 -1.55
CA ARG A 91 9.66 9.88 -1.15
C ARG A 91 9.64 9.14 0.18
N LEU A 92 10.40 8.05 0.29
CA LEU A 92 10.51 7.27 1.52
C LEU A 92 11.98 7.01 1.88
N ILE A 93 12.38 7.50 3.05
CA ILE A 93 13.73 7.32 3.60
C ILE A 93 13.66 6.61 4.96
N ASN A 94 14.01 5.32 5.00
CA ASN A 94 14.21 4.59 6.24
C ASN A 94 15.70 4.63 6.63
N ALA A 95 16.09 5.62 7.44
CA ALA A 95 17.49 5.90 7.80
C ALA A 95 17.87 5.50 9.24
N ASP A 96 17.00 4.82 9.98
CA ASP A 96 17.35 4.29 11.30
C ASP A 96 18.37 3.15 11.19
N MET A 97 19.61 3.43 11.63
CA MET A 97 20.72 2.49 11.65
C MET A 97 20.59 1.41 12.72
N THR A 98 19.77 1.63 13.77
CA THR A 98 19.49 0.59 14.78
C THR A 98 18.56 -0.48 14.23
N GLY A 99 17.81 -0.15 13.17
CA GLY A 99 16.84 -0.99 12.52
C GLY A 99 15.60 -1.29 13.33
N LYS A 100 15.32 -0.51 14.39
CA LYS A 100 14.12 -0.67 15.22
C LYS A 100 12.93 0.10 14.65
N ASN A 101 13.20 1.27 14.10
CA ASN A 101 12.19 2.18 13.59
C ASN A 101 12.05 2.04 12.09
N LEU A 102 10.83 1.83 11.64
CA LEU A 102 10.48 1.71 10.23
C LEU A 102 9.19 2.46 9.95
N ALA A 103 9.03 2.94 8.72
CA ALA A 103 7.76 3.44 8.22
C ALA A 103 7.55 3.10 6.76
N PHE A 104 6.28 2.92 6.40
CA PHE A 104 5.80 2.65 5.05
C PHE A 104 4.49 3.41 4.83
N PRO A 105 4.51 4.59 4.19
CA PRO A 105 3.30 5.30 3.79
C PRO A 105 2.53 4.53 2.73
N SER A 106 1.21 4.59 2.82
CA SER A 106 0.31 4.09 1.77
C SER A 106 0.00 5.20 0.76
N GLY A 107 -0.27 4.81 -0.48
CA GLY A 107 -1.11 5.58 -1.39
C GLY A 107 -2.50 4.94 -1.46
N ALA A 108 -3.10 4.98 -2.65
CA ALA A 108 -4.19 4.12 -3.04
C ALA A 108 -4.09 3.86 -4.56
N PRO A 109 -4.74 2.82 -5.10
CA PRO A 109 -4.69 2.55 -6.54
C PRO A 109 -5.12 3.77 -7.37
N PRO A 110 -4.56 3.95 -8.57
CA PRO A 110 -4.91 5.06 -9.45
C PRO A 110 -6.41 5.01 -9.80
N HIS A 111 -7.02 6.19 -9.92
CA HIS A 111 -8.44 6.35 -10.25
C HIS A 111 -9.40 5.72 -9.22
N LEU A 112 -8.98 5.62 -7.94
CA LEU A 112 -9.88 5.26 -6.87
C LEU A 112 -11.06 6.24 -6.80
N GLY A 113 -12.29 5.73 -6.86
CA GLY A 113 -13.48 6.55 -6.60
C GLY A 113 -13.59 6.90 -5.12
N THR A 114 -13.57 8.20 -4.79
CA THR A 114 -13.74 8.69 -3.42
C THR A 114 -15.14 9.26 -3.19
N SER A 115 -15.57 9.30 -1.93
CA SER A 115 -16.76 10.07 -1.52
C SER A 115 -16.50 11.59 -1.60
N ASP A 116 -17.54 12.39 -1.41
CA ASP A 116 -17.44 13.86 -1.29
C ASP A 116 -16.58 14.33 -0.11
N HIS A 117 -16.26 13.44 0.84
CA HIS A 117 -15.40 13.73 1.99
C HIS A 117 -13.94 13.32 1.77
N GLY A 118 -13.60 12.82 0.57
CA GLY A 118 -12.31 12.21 0.28
C GLY A 118 -12.09 10.92 1.05
N VAL A 119 -10.83 10.51 1.16
CA VAL A 119 -10.38 9.37 1.95
C VAL A 119 -9.15 9.75 2.80
N ASP A 120 -9.10 9.18 4.00
CA ASP A 120 -7.93 9.28 4.88
C ASP A 120 -6.97 8.14 4.55
N VAL A 121 -5.69 8.48 4.37
CA VAL A 121 -4.65 7.53 3.98
C VAL A 121 -3.63 7.35 5.08
N GLY A 122 -3.35 6.07 5.34
CA GLY A 122 -2.53 5.61 6.45
C GLY A 122 -1.04 5.52 6.10
N LEU A 123 -0.24 5.49 7.15
CA LEU A 123 1.15 5.07 7.13
C LEU A 123 1.31 3.99 8.21
N LEU A 124 2.03 2.92 7.87
CA LEU A 124 2.45 1.90 8.81
C LEU A 124 3.79 2.29 9.42
N TYR A 125 3.95 2.14 10.74
CA TYR A 125 5.21 2.36 11.44
C TYR A 125 5.49 1.23 12.43
N SER A 126 6.77 0.97 12.68
CA SER A 126 7.25 0.00 13.66
C SER A 126 8.29 0.65 14.56
N THR A 127 8.34 0.21 15.82
CA THR A 127 9.40 0.55 16.80
C THR A 127 10.08 -0.71 17.37
N ASP A 128 9.82 -1.87 16.76
CA ASP A 128 10.31 -3.19 17.20
C ASP A 128 11.06 -3.97 16.09
N GLY A 129 11.53 -3.26 15.07
CA GLY A 129 12.28 -3.80 13.94
C GLY A 129 11.43 -4.51 12.89
N GLY A 130 10.15 -4.14 12.82
CA GLY A 130 9.20 -4.67 11.83
C GLY A 130 8.57 -5.99 12.23
N ARG A 131 8.62 -6.37 13.51
CA ARG A 131 7.85 -7.53 14.02
C ARG A 131 6.36 -7.19 14.03
N ASN A 132 6.05 -5.96 14.43
CA ASN A 132 4.69 -5.42 14.41
C ASN A 132 4.68 -4.05 13.75
N PHE A 133 3.57 -3.73 13.10
CA PHE A 133 3.29 -2.41 12.56
C PHE A 133 2.01 -1.87 13.14
N SER A 134 2.05 -0.61 13.56
CA SER A 134 0.88 0.19 13.90
C SER A 134 0.59 1.17 12.77
N ALA A 135 -0.65 1.63 12.68
CA ALA A 135 -1.07 2.56 11.64
C ALA A 135 -1.38 3.94 12.23
N MET A 136 -1.14 4.99 11.44
CA MET A 136 -1.65 6.34 11.69
C MET A 136 -2.07 6.99 10.38
N VAL A 137 -2.99 7.95 10.43
CA VAL A 137 -3.36 8.75 9.24
C VAL A 137 -2.32 9.85 9.04
N TYR A 138 -1.74 9.93 7.84
CA TYR A 138 -0.77 10.97 7.49
C TYR A 138 -1.31 11.98 6.46
N MET A 139 -2.29 11.54 5.66
CA MET A 139 -2.95 12.35 4.64
C MET A 139 -4.45 12.25 4.86
N LYS A 140 -5.12 13.40 5.02
CA LYS A 140 -6.56 13.47 5.30
C LYS A 140 -7.31 14.04 4.10
N HIS A 141 -8.55 13.58 3.91
CA HIS A 141 -9.46 14.12 2.90
C HIS A 141 -8.88 14.19 1.47
N SER A 142 -8.10 13.18 1.08
CA SER A 142 -7.54 13.11 -0.28
C SER A 142 -8.61 12.63 -1.26
N PHE A 143 -8.65 13.25 -2.45
CA PHE A 143 -9.55 12.87 -3.53
C PHE A 143 -8.84 12.05 -4.62
N ASP A 144 -7.52 12.14 -4.70
CA ASP A 144 -6.70 11.28 -5.56
C ASP A 144 -5.45 10.85 -4.78
N PRO A 145 -5.54 9.85 -3.88
CA PRO A 145 -4.43 9.50 -3.03
C PRO A 145 -3.19 8.99 -3.76
N PHE A 146 -3.38 8.44 -4.95
CA PHE A 146 -2.27 8.04 -5.81
C PHE A 146 -1.44 9.27 -6.17
N GLU A 147 -2.08 10.29 -6.74
CA GLU A 147 -1.44 11.52 -7.18
C GLU A 147 -1.01 12.42 -6.01
N ASP A 148 -1.87 12.64 -5.02
CA ASP A 148 -1.63 13.52 -3.86
C ASP A 148 -0.41 13.05 -3.04
N SER A 149 -0.17 11.73 -2.97
CA SER A 149 0.97 11.17 -2.24
C SER A 149 2.34 11.63 -2.78
N ARG A 150 2.42 12.12 -4.03
CA ARG A 150 3.64 12.69 -4.63
C ARG A 150 4.18 13.89 -3.88
N ASP A 151 3.32 14.60 -3.17
CA ASP A 151 3.68 15.79 -2.39
C ASP A 151 4.17 15.48 -0.98
N TYR A 152 4.17 14.19 -0.62
CA TYR A 152 4.65 13.74 0.66
C TYR A 152 6.07 13.19 0.58
N SER A 153 6.82 13.40 1.66
CA SER A 153 8.08 12.72 1.91
C SER A 153 8.14 12.24 3.36
N VAL A 154 8.46 10.96 3.53
CA VAL A 154 8.52 10.30 4.82
C VAL A 154 9.97 9.96 5.15
N PHE A 155 10.41 10.34 6.35
CA PHE A 155 11.76 10.06 6.83
C PHE A 155 11.71 9.39 8.20
N VAL A 156 12.51 8.35 8.40
CA VAL A 156 12.62 7.64 9.69
C VAL A 156 14.06 7.65 10.15
N THR A 157 14.24 7.93 11.43
CA THR A 157 15.52 7.96 12.13
C THR A 157 15.42 7.16 13.43
N GLY A 158 16.52 7.08 14.20
CA GLY A 158 16.57 6.32 15.45
C GLY A 158 15.62 6.80 16.54
N ASP A 159 15.08 8.02 16.44
CA ASP A 159 14.21 8.62 17.46
C ASP A 159 12.98 9.34 16.89
N ARG A 160 12.92 9.55 15.56
CA ARG A 160 11.86 10.34 14.92
C ARG A 160 11.35 9.74 13.61
N LEU A 161 10.06 9.90 13.39
CA LEU A 161 9.38 9.79 12.10
C LEU A 161 8.97 11.19 11.67
N TYR A 162 9.27 11.57 10.43
CA TYR A 162 8.91 12.85 9.85
C TYR A 162 7.98 12.64 8.67
N VAL A 163 6.90 13.40 8.62
CA VAL A 163 6.01 13.50 7.46
C VAL A 163 6.07 14.94 6.95
N SER A 164 6.68 15.12 5.78
CA SER A 164 6.76 16.39 5.08
C SER A 164 5.67 16.45 4.03
N ASN A 165 4.90 17.53 3.98
CA ASN A 165 3.86 17.78 2.98
C ASN A 165 4.10 19.15 2.30
N ARG A 166 4.12 19.18 0.97
CA ARG A 166 4.25 20.43 0.19
C ARG A 166 2.95 20.86 -0.53
N SER A 167 1.82 20.21 -0.27
CA SER A 167 0.60 20.40 -1.06
C SER A 167 -0.06 21.78 -0.90
N ALA A 168 0.15 22.45 0.24
CA ALA A 168 -0.58 23.67 0.60
C ALA A 168 0.21 24.99 0.38
N ASP A 169 1.54 24.93 0.29
CA ASP A 169 2.40 26.12 0.39
C ASP A 169 3.65 25.99 -0.49
N ASN A 170 4.29 27.13 -0.78
CA ASN A 170 5.61 27.19 -1.43
C ASN A 170 6.74 26.57 -0.57
N ASP A 171 6.48 26.31 0.72
CA ASP A 171 7.39 25.65 1.65
C ASP A 171 6.71 24.39 2.21
N ALA A 172 7.46 23.30 2.31
CA ALA A 172 6.92 22.07 2.85
C ALA A 172 6.72 22.19 4.37
N TYR A 173 5.57 21.78 4.88
CA TYR A 173 5.31 21.67 6.30
C TYR A 173 5.64 20.26 6.80
N VAL A 174 6.43 20.18 7.86
CA VAL A 174 6.89 18.92 8.45
C VAL A 174 6.23 18.70 9.79
N VAL A 175 5.68 17.51 10.00
CA VAL A 175 5.26 17.01 11.31
C VAL A 175 6.27 15.96 11.77
N GLU A 176 6.77 16.08 13.00
CA GLU A 176 7.72 15.14 13.61
C GLU A 176 7.05 14.35 14.74
N TYR A 177 7.10 13.04 14.63
CA TYR A 177 6.54 12.06 15.55
C TYR A 177 7.68 11.38 16.32
N PRO A 178 7.54 11.21 17.64
CA PRO A 178 8.53 10.49 18.44
C PRO A 178 8.46 8.98 18.15
N MET A 179 9.60 8.33 17.98
CA MET A 179 9.71 6.88 17.73
C MET A 179 10.35 6.18 18.93
N VAL A 180 9.63 6.16 20.06
CA VAL A 180 10.04 5.42 21.26
C VAL A 180 9.41 4.01 21.25
N PRO A 181 10.08 2.99 21.82
CA PRO A 181 9.57 1.62 21.80
C PRO A 181 8.14 1.51 22.32
N GLY A 182 7.27 0.88 21.53
CA GLY A 182 5.87 0.61 21.90
C GLY A 182 4.95 1.84 21.87
N ILE A 183 5.40 2.97 21.30
CA ILE A 183 4.54 4.15 21.19
C ILE A 183 3.33 3.89 20.27
N ASP A 184 2.19 4.43 20.67
CA ASP A 184 1.00 4.54 19.85
C ASP A 184 0.81 5.99 19.40
N LEU A 185 1.16 6.29 18.15
CA LEU A 185 1.06 7.62 17.55
C LEU A 185 -0.39 8.09 17.34
N SER A 186 -1.39 7.22 17.54
CA SER A 186 -2.81 7.60 17.49
C SER A 186 -3.36 8.11 18.83
N LYS A 187 -2.57 7.99 19.91
CA LYS A 187 -2.95 8.37 21.27
C LYS A 187 -2.13 9.56 21.78
N PRO A 188 -2.60 10.23 22.84
CA PRO A 188 -1.78 11.21 23.56
C PRO A 188 -0.43 10.61 23.97
N TYR A 189 0.65 11.35 23.75
CA TYR A 189 1.99 10.88 24.05
C TYR A 189 2.21 10.69 25.56
N PRO A 190 3.06 9.72 25.96
CA PRO A 190 3.47 9.57 27.35
C PRO A 190 4.08 10.86 27.93
N PRO A 191 4.02 11.06 29.25
CA PRO A 191 4.65 12.22 29.89
C PRO A 191 6.12 12.39 29.49
N GLY A 192 6.50 13.62 29.10
CA GLY A 192 7.86 13.94 28.66
C GLY A 192 8.16 13.61 27.18
N VAL A 193 7.31 12.82 26.52
CA VAL A 193 7.43 12.55 25.08
C VAL A 193 6.68 13.62 24.29
N ARG A 194 7.32 14.19 23.27
CA ARG A 194 6.76 15.26 22.46
C ARG A 194 7.02 15.02 20.99
N GLY A 195 6.00 15.29 20.17
CA GLY A 195 6.18 15.54 18.74
C GLY A 195 6.52 17.00 18.50
N GLY A 196 6.37 17.43 17.25
CA GLY A 196 6.58 18.81 16.86
C GLY A 196 6.20 19.04 15.40
N SER A 197 6.46 20.24 14.94
CA SER A 197 6.33 20.59 13.55
C SER A 197 7.18 21.80 13.20
N PHE A 198 7.50 21.94 11.92
CA PHE A 198 8.25 23.08 11.40
C PHE A 198 8.07 23.23 9.89
N ALA A 199 8.22 24.45 9.39
CA ALA A 199 8.36 24.69 7.96
C ALA A 199 9.76 24.26 7.50
N ALA A 200 9.88 23.52 6.40
CA ALA A 200 11.14 22.91 5.94
C ALA A 200 12.22 23.98 5.71
N SER A 201 11.85 25.17 5.22
CA SER A 201 12.75 26.31 5.05
C SER A 201 13.43 26.78 6.35
N LYS A 202 12.84 26.50 7.53
CA LYS A 202 13.41 26.84 8.84
C LYS A 202 14.49 25.85 9.28
N ARG A 203 14.55 24.66 8.67
CA ARG A 203 15.54 23.61 8.96
C ARG A 203 16.06 22.97 7.67
N PRO A 204 16.65 23.73 6.74
CA PRO A 204 16.92 23.28 5.37
C PRO A 204 17.89 22.09 5.28
N SER A 205 18.72 21.87 6.30
CA SER A 205 19.69 20.78 6.33
C SER A 205 19.18 19.49 6.98
N VAL A 206 18.01 19.49 7.63
CA VAL A 206 17.56 18.38 8.49
C VAL A 206 17.47 17.04 7.76
N PHE A 207 17.06 17.05 6.49
CA PHE A 207 16.95 15.84 5.66
C PHE A 207 18.09 15.65 4.66
N SER A 208 18.99 16.64 4.54
CA SER A 208 20.02 16.69 3.50
C SER A 208 20.95 15.46 3.50
N LYS A 209 21.23 14.91 4.69
CA LYS A 209 22.11 13.75 4.91
C LYS A 209 21.37 12.44 5.14
N LEU A 210 20.04 12.46 5.30
CA LEU A 210 19.28 11.24 5.53
C LEU A 210 19.18 10.41 4.26
N ARG A 211 19.56 9.14 4.34
CA ARG A 211 19.48 8.20 3.23
C ARG A 211 19.04 6.85 3.76
N THR A 212 18.21 6.16 3.00
CA THR A 212 18.04 4.72 3.15
C THR A 212 19.40 4.07 2.87
N PRO A 213 19.87 3.07 3.65
CA PRO A 213 21.19 2.48 3.45
C PRO A 213 21.43 1.91 2.04
N SER A 214 20.40 1.37 1.39
CA SER A 214 20.41 0.91 0.00
C SER A 214 20.54 2.03 -1.04
N GLY A 215 20.32 3.29 -0.65
CA GLY A 215 20.17 4.44 -1.53
C GLY A 215 18.77 4.60 -2.14
N GLN A 216 17.89 3.60 -2.03
CA GLN A 216 16.54 3.67 -2.59
C GLN A 216 15.66 4.63 -1.77
N ASP A 217 15.00 5.56 -2.45
CA ASP A 217 14.14 6.57 -1.82
C ASP A 217 12.72 6.64 -2.35
N ARG A 218 12.34 5.66 -3.19
CA ARG A 218 11.00 5.50 -3.74
C ARG A 218 10.61 4.04 -3.79
N ILE A 219 9.32 3.78 -3.68
CA ILE A 219 8.74 2.47 -3.93
C ILE A 219 8.60 2.34 -5.45
N THR A 220 9.08 1.25 -6.00
CA THR A 220 9.13 1.03 -7.45
C THR A 220 8.76 -0.40 -7.77
N CYS A 221 7.85 -0.60 -8.73
CA CYS A 221 7.46 -1.90 -9.22
C CYS A 221 7.77 -2.00 -10.73
N ASP A 222 8.32 -3.13 -11.16
CA ASP A 222 8.61 -3.39 -12.56
C ASP A 222 7.32 -3.86 -13.25
N THR A 223 6.76 -2.95 -14.05
CA THR A 223 5.50 -3.19 -14.77
C THR A 223 5.66 -4.20 -15.92
N SER A 224 6.88 -4.54 -16.32
CA SER A 224 7.13 -5.57 -17.34
C SER A 224 6.97 -6.99 -16.79
N ILE A 225 7.10 -7.17 -15.48
CA ILE A 225 6.85 -8.45 -14.80
C ILE A 225 5.35 -8.58 -14.54
N LYS A 226 4.73 -9.57 -15.16
CA LYS A 226 3.27 -9.82 -15.10
C LYS A 226 2.99 -11.19 -14.47
N PRO A 227 1.84 -11.35 -13.79
CA PRO A 227 1.38 -12.67 -13.41
C PRO A 227 1.06 -13.52 -14.66
N THR A 228 1.10 -14.83 -14.50
CA THR A 228 0.69 -15.78 -15.56
C THR A 228 -0.82 -15.79 -15.75
N ASN A 229 -1.58 -15.33 -14.75
CA ASN A 229 -3.05 -15.37 -14.67
C ASN A 229 -3.68 -14.04 -14.18
N PRO A 230 -3.45 -12.89 -14.84
CA PRO A 230 -3.93 -11.57 -14.37
C PRO A 230 -5.47 -11.45 -14.25
N ASP A 231 -6.21 -12.30 -14.94
CA ASP A 231 -7.68 -12.32 -14.95
C ASP A 231 -8.26 -13.41 -14.04
N ALA A 232 -7.44 -14.00 -13.15
CA ALA A 232 -7.90 -14.98 -12.18
C ALA A 232 -9.04 -14.39 -11.32
N PRO A 233 -10.16 -15.11 -11.15
CA PRO A 233 -11.34 -14.59 -10.48
C PRO A 233 -11.06 -14.39 -8.99
N LEU A 234 -11.45 -13.23 -8.47
CA LEU A 234 -11.54 -12.98 -7.04
C LEU A 234 -12.83 -13.63 -6.56
N ILE A 235 -12.73 -14.72 -5.78
CA ILE A 235 -13.88 -15.42 -5.22
C ILE A 235 -14.02 -14.98 -3.76
N PRO A 236 -14.91 -14.02 -3.43
CA PRO A 236 -15.22 -13.71 -2.04
C PRO A 236 -15.94 -14.91 -1.42
N GLN A 237 -15.61 -15.24 -0.18
CA GLN A 237 -16.43 -16.13 0.64
C GLN A 237 -17.49 -15.32 1.39
#